data_AF-A0A2X1Q0D6-F1
#
_entry.id   AF-A0A2X1Q0D6-F1
#
_cell.length_a   1.000
_cell.length_b   1.000
_cell.length_c   1.000
_cell.angle_alpha   90.00
_cell.angle_beta   90.00
_cell.angle_gamma   90.00
#
_symmetry.space_group_name_H-M   'P 1'
#
loop_
_entity.id
_entity.type
_entity.pdbx_description
1 polymer ?
#
loop_
_entity_poly.entity_id
_entity_poly.type
_entity_poly.pdbx_seq_one_letter_code
_entity_poly.pdbx_strand_id
1 'polypeptide(L)'
;MNVRLTQRLSIMRKKSMEMSLRWAKRSRDRFDELGNKNALFGIIQGGVFEELRKVSLEGLVNIGFDGYAVGGLSGRRTKRRYAPHFRIHLPTNPS
;
A
#
# COMPACT_ATOMS: atom_id res chain seq x y z
N MET A 1 -15.92 -13.22 17.57
CA MET A 1 -15.81 -12.61 16.21
C MET A 1 -16.04 -13.72 15.21
N ASN A 2 -17.04 -13.61 14.33
CA ASN A 2 -17.58 -14.73 13.54
C ASN A 2 -16.70 -15.01 12.30
N VAL A 3 -16.23 -16.25 12.10
CA VAL A 3 -15.23 -16.61 11.06
C VAL A 3 -15.67 -16.21 9.63
N ARG A 4 -16.98 -16.26 9.32
CA ARG A 4 -17.54 -15.83 8.03
C ARG A 4 -17.42 -14.32 7.75
N LEU A 5 -17.49 -13.49 8.78
CA LEU A 5 -17.34 -12.03 8.64
C LEU A 5 -15.88 -11.67 8.32
N THR A 6 -14.93 -12.35 8.95
CA THR A 6 -13.49 -12.12 8.73
C THR A 6 -13.08 -12.50 7.29
N GLN A 7 -13.61 -13.60 6.74
CA GLN A 7 -13.32 -14.01 5.36
C GLN A 7 -13.89 -13.02 4.32
N ARG A 8 -15.13 -12.54 4.49
CA ARG A 8 -15.72 -11.54 3.57
C ARG A 8 -14.96 -10.21 3.58
N LEU A 9 -14.59 -9.74 4.77
CA LEU A 9 -13.77 -8.53 4.92
C LEU A 9 -12.41 -8.69 4.24
N SER A 10 -11.77 -9.86 4.35
CA SER A 10 -10.51 -10.16 3.67
C SER A 10 -10.61 -10.06 2.14
N ILE A 11 -11.65 -10.65 1.54
CA ILE A 11 -11.86 -10.63 0.09
C ILE A 11 -12.05 -9.21 -0.44
N MET A 12 -12.88 -8.40 0.22
CA MET A 12 -13.11 -7.00 -0.19
C MET A 12 -11.83 -6.16 -0.16
N ARG A 13 -11.00 -6.38 0.87
CA ARG A 13 -9.72 -5.67 1.01
C ARG A 13 -8.72 -6.06 -0.06
N LYS A 14 -8.63 -7.35 -0.42
CA LYS A 14 -7.76 -7.82 -1.50
C LYS A 14 -8.16 -7.17 -2.83
N LYS A 15 -9.45 -7.20 -3.19
CA LYS A 15 -9.95 -6.55 -4.42
C LYS A 15 -9.65 -5.06 -4.46
N SER A 16 -9.84 -4.35 -3.34
CA SER A 16 -9.53 -2.93 -3.22
C SER A 16 -8.03 -2.65 -3.36
N MET A 17 -7.17 -3.48 -2.78
CA MET A 17 -5.72 -3.39 -2.93
C MET A 17 -5.29 -3.61 -4.39
N GLU A 18 -5.82 -4.63 -5.07
CA GLU A 18 -5.53 -4.90 -6.48
C GLU A 18 -5.97 -3.74 -7.40
N MET A 19 -7.12 -3.11 -7.12
CA MET A 19 -7.54 -1.88 -7.80
C MET A 19 -6.52 -0.76 -7.61
N SER A 20 -6.01 -0.60 -6.38
CA SER A 20 -5.02 0.43 -6.06
C SER A 20 -3.72 0.24 -6.84
N LEU A 21 -3.25 -1.01 -7.01
CA LEU A 21 -2.07 -1.31 -7.83
C LEU A 21 -2.28 -0.96 -9.31
N ARG A 22 -3.46 -1.25 -9.87
CA ARG A 22 -3.77 -0.86 -11.25
C ARG A 22 -3.80 0.65 -11.45
N TRP A 23 -4.30 1.39 -10.47
CA TRP A 23 -4.26 2.85 -10.49
C TRP A 23 -2.84 3.38 -10.34
N ALA A 24 -2.03 2.80 -9.44
CA ALA A 24 -0.65 3.18 -9.25
C ALA A 24 0.16 3.05 -10.55
N LYS A 25 0.00 1.93 -11.28
CA LYS A 25 0.66 1.75 -12.57
C LYS A 25 0.22 2.81 -13.59
N ARG A 26 -1.09 3.05 -13.73
CA ARG A 26 -1.61 4.09 -14.64
C ARG A 26 -1.08 5.49 -14.29
N SER A 27 -0.94 5.79 -13.00
CA SER A 27 -0.38 7.05 -12.54
C SER A 27 1.10 7.18 -12.87
N ARG A 28 1.91 6.11 -12.69
CA ARG A 28 3.32 6.07 -13.09
C ARG A 28 3.48 6.27 -14.59
N ASP A 29 2.77 5.46 -15.39
CA ASP A 29 2.82 5.53 -16.86
C ASP A 29 2.52 6.97 -17.33
N ARG A 30 1.46 7.59 -16.82
CA ARG A 30 1.09 8.96 -17.20
C ARG A 30 2.08 10.01 -16.70
N PHE A 31 2.69 9.81 -15.53
CA PHE A 31 3.69 10.72 -15.00
C PHE A 31 4.95 10.73 -15.88
N ASP A 32 5.38 9.54 -16.35
CA ASP A 32 6.51 9.39 -17.27
C ASP A 32 6.24 10.05 -18.62
N GLU A 33 5.06 9.82 -19.19
CA GLU A 33 4.64 10.47 -20.45
C GLU A 33 4.69 12.00 -20.39
N LEU A 34 4.42 12.58 -19.22
CA LEU A 34 4.42 14.03 -19.01
C LEU A 34 5.83 14.61 -18.80
N GLY A 35 6.87 13.77 -18.68
CA GLY A 35 8.24 14.22 -18.40
C GLY A 35 8.34 15.03 -17.09
N ASN A 36 7.49 14.72 -16.12
CA ASN A 36 7.39 15.49 -14.88
C ASN A 36 8.65 15.27 -14.01
N LYS A 37 9.21 16.36 -13.48
CA LYS A 37 10.42 16.33 -12.64
C LYS A 37 10.14 16.22 -11.13
N ASN A 38 8.87 16.26 -10.74
CA ASN A 38 8.48 16.10 -9.34
C ASN A 38 8.75 14.65 -8.88
N ALA A 39 8.74 14.42 -7.57
CA ALA A 39 8.77 13.06 -7.03
C ALA A 39 7.34 12.47 -7.01
N LEU A 40 7.21 11.22 -7.42
CA LEU A 40 5.97 10.45 -7.38
C LEU A 40 6.08 9.34 -6.33
N PHE A 41 5.16 9.33 -5.38
CA PHE A 41 5.16 8.37 -4.27
C PHE A 41 4.10 7.28 -4.45
N GLY A 42 4.51 6.03 -4.26
CA GLY A 42 3.60 4.89 -4.16
C GLY A 42 2.95 4.83 -2.79
N ILE A 43 1.65 4.54 -2.71
CA ILE A 43 0.92 4.44 -1.43
C ILE A 43 0.62 2.98 -1.12
N ILE A 44 1.32 2.43 -0.13
CA ILE A 44 1.12 1.07 0.39
C ILE A 44 -0.24 0.99 1.09
N GLN A 45 -1.11 0.11 0.58
CA GLN A 45 -2.41 -0.19 1.17
C GLN A 45 -2.36 -1.49 1.99
N GLY A 46 -3.35 -1.70 2.86
CA GLY A 46 -3.45 -2.94 3.67
C GLY A 46 -3.88 -2.72 5.12
N GLY A 47 -3.88 -1.48 5.59
CA GLY A 47 -4.30 -1.12 6.95
C GLY A 47 -3.46 -1.85 8.00
N VAL A 48 -4.10 -2.53 8.97
CA VAL A 48 -3.41 -3.29 10.03
C VAL A 48 -2.90 -4.67 9.60
N PHE A 49 -3.19 -5.13 8.38
CA PHE A 49 -2.91 -6.50 7.95
C PHE A 49 -1.58 -6.54 7.21
N GLU A 50 -0.58 -7.19 7.81
CA GLU A 50 0.79 -7.20 7.32
C GLU A 50 0.92 -7.84 5.93
N GLU A 51 0.28 -8.97 5.70
CA GLU A 51 0.34 -9.69 4.42
C GLU A 51 -0.20 -8.85 3.26
N LEU A 52 -1.27 -8.07 3.49
CA LEU A 52 -1.78 -7.17 2.46
C LEU A 52 -0.82 -6.01 2.18
N ARG A 53 -0.07 -5.56 3.20
CA ARG A 53 0.95 -4.52 3.01
C ARG A 53 2.18 -5.06 2.28
N LYS A 54 2.59 -6.32 2.51
CA LYS A 54 3.67 -6.98 1.75
C LYS A 54 3.32 -7.04 0.27
N VAL A 55 2.16 -7.59 -0.07
CA VAL A 55 1.70 -7.66 -1.47
C VAL A 55 1.58 -6.27 -2.10
N SER A 56 1.06 -5.29 -1.36
CA SER A 56 0.98 -3.91 -1.86
C SER A 56 2.36 -3.29 -2.06
N LEU A 57 3.32 -3.54 -1.17
CA LEU A 57 4.69 -3.03 -1.27
C LEU A 57 5.39 -3.66 -2.48
N GLU A 58 5.39 -4.99 -2.59
CA GLU A 58 6.00 -5.71 -3.71
C GLU A 58 5.47 -5.22 -5.06
N GLY A 59 4.14 -5.04 -5.18
CA GLY A 59 3.53 -4.51 -6.38
C GLY A 59 3.98 -3.09 -6.71
N LEU A 60 4.12 -2.21 -5.72
CA LEU A 60 4.58 -0.83 -5.93
C LEU A 60 6.09 -0.76 -6.22
N VAL A 61 6.90 -1.63 -5.62
CA VAL A 61 8.33 -1.75 -5.93
C VAL A 61 8.55 -2.16 -7.37
N ASN A 62 7.79 -3.14 -7.85
CA ASN A 62 7.85 -3.56 -9.26
C ASN A 62 7.44 -2.48 -10.25
N ILE A 63 6.60 -1.51 -9.84
CA ILE A 63 6.22 -0.38 -10.69
C ILE A 63 7.30 0.70 -10.73
N GLY A 64 8.04 0.92 -9.64
CA GLY A 64 9.09 1.94 -9.54
C GLY A 64 8.54 3.33 -9.20
N PHE A 65 8.74 3.76 -7.96
CA PHE A 65 8.38 5.09 -7.46
C PHE A 65 9.58 5.73 -6.76
N ASP A 66 9.57 7.06 -6.65
CA ASP A 66 10.64 7.83 -6.01
C ASP A 66 10.63 7.66 -4.47
N GLY A 67 9.49 7.22 -3.93
CA GLY A 67 9.34 6.88 -2.53
C GLY A 67 8.03 6.16 -2.24
N TYR A 68 7.89 5.66 -1.01
CA TYR A 68 6.73 4.86 -0.60
C TYR A 68 6.14 5.37 0.72
N ALA A 69 4.83 5.62 0.72
CA ALA A 69 4.06 6.07 1.88
C ALA A 69 3.09 4.98 2.35
N VAL A 70 2.77 4.95 3.65
CA VAL A 70 1.82 3.97 4.21
C VAL A 70 0.44 4.61 4.39
N GLY A 71 -0.56 4.09 3.68
CA GLY A 71 -1.95 4.55 3.74
C GLY A 71 -2.83 3.76 4.71
N GLY A 72 -4.04 4.29 5.00
CA GLY A 72 -5.09 3.54 5.71
C GLY A 72 -4.94 3.48 7.24
N LEU A 73 -4.18 4.41 7.83
CA LEU A 73 -3.88 4.47 9.27
C LEU A 73 -4.80 5.38 10.10
N SER A 74 -5.71 6.12 9.46
CA SER A 74 -6.59 7.09 10.14
C SER A 74 -7.78 6.41 10.82
N GLY A 75 -7.56 5.93 12.04
CA GLY A 75 -8.62 5.49 12.95
C GLY A 75 -8.22 5.72 14.42
N ARG A 76 -9.07 6.38 15.22
CA ARG A 76 -8.82 6.64 16.65
C ARG A 76 -8.57 5.34 17.47
N ARG A 77 -9.11 4.20 17.03
CA ARG A 77 -9.01 2.90 17.72
C ARG A 77 -7.77 2.06 17.36
N THR A 78 -7.04 2.38 16.29
CA THR A 78 -5.91 1.59 15.79
C THR A 78 -4.55 2.00 16.37
N LYS A 79 -4.40 3.25 16.82
CA LYS A 79 -3.09 3.81 17.23
C LYS A 79 -2.47 3.17 18.49
N ARG A 80 -3.25 2.63 19.42
CA ARG A 80 -2.74 2.17 20.73
C ARG A 80 -2.52 0.66 20.86
N ARG A 81 -3.07 -0.16 19.94
CA ARG A 81 -3.06 -1.63 20.06
C ARG A 81 -2.23 -2.38 19.01
N TYR A 82 -1.88 -1.73 17.89
CA TYR A 82 -1.24 -2.39 16.74
C TYR A 82 0.13 -1.81 16.33
N ALA A 83 0.64 -0.81 17.07
CA ALA A 83 1.95 -0.18 16.82
C ALA A 83 3.11 -1.16 16.53
N PRO A 84 3.29 -2.28 17.25
CA PRO A 84 4.42 -3.19 16.97
C PRO A 84 4.30 -3.95 15.63
N HIS A 85 3.09 -4.10 15.06
CA HIS A 85 2.89 -4.76 13.77
C HIS A 85 3.10 -3.80 12.57
N PHE A 86 3.53 -2.54 12.79
CA PHE A 86 3.68 -1.54 11.72
C PHE A 86 5.08 -1.42 11.13
N ARG A 87 6.00 -2.30 11.50
CA ARG A 87 7.36 -2.27 10.97
C ARG A 87 7.34 -2.76 9.51
N ILE A 88 7.40 -1.82 8.56
CA ILE A 88 7.57 -2.10 7.14
C ILE A 88 9.04 -1.82 6.81
N HIS A 89 9.71 -2.77 6.16
CA HIS A 89 11.04 -2.56 5.61
C HIS A 89 10.86 -2.02 4.19
N LEU A 90 11.10 -0.72 4.03
CA LEU A 90 11.11 -0.09 2.72
C LEU A 90 12.45 -0.39 2.04
N PRO A 91 12.47 -0.64 0.72
CA PRO A 91 13.73 -0.69 -0.01
C PRO A 91 14.45 0.64 0.15
N THR A 92 15.73 0.58 0.51
CA THR A 92 16.61 1.76 0.53
C THR A 92 16.92 2.12 -0.92
N ASN A 93 16.68 3.37 -1.30
CA ASN A 93 17.03 3.85 -2.64
C ASN A 93 18.57 3.82 -2.77
N PRO A 94 19.18 3.11 -3.74
CA PRO A 94 20.59 3.26 -4.00
C PRO A 94 20.83 4.70 -4.47
N SER A 95 21.77 5.38 -3.81
CA SER A 95 22.18 6.75 -4.12
C SER A 95 22.82 6.86 -5.50
#